data_AF-A0A3B8R2R2-F1
#
_entry.id   AF-A0A3B8R2R2-F1
#
_cell.length_a   1.000
_cell.length_b   1.000
_cell.length_c   1.000
_cell.angle_alpha   90.00
_cell.angle_beta   90.00
_cell.angle_gamma   90.00
#
_symmetry.space_group_name_H-M   'P 1'
#
loop_
_entity.id
_entity.type
_entity.pdbx_description
1 polymer ?
#
loop_
_entity_poly.entity_id
_entity_poly.type
_entity_poly.pdbx_seq_one_letter_code
_entity_poly.pdbx_strand_id
1 'polypeptide(L)'
;MPVVLTACSDDDDKTPTVNITTGQIPSKNVFVTIDGTYVGTADGVTEITGTVDPAATEQHLQLKCPSMFVLANTGNNIPPLVKNVPTFDITVKTLNGKTTLTGEANGGTITVTGDVTVNYAGENDWRLFFEHKYPTSSPCKLTGKTFEIEFTSSDIYPQPQYRGNPLEVDVEEMTKTLFAKIPEAFVKNSGFTAARISFVDNDHYEVSFKDAESDEWVKDESEHRYMTMSNSLYLFDEPEFKEKQAEYFNLKSAGLNYSCSPMCFAQQKLAYDLFSKKEWCVTMVNYRYQDGWDVAYFFPVSTSECVFLENWTEISDSSNPLDGNFGFITRLEKAGSLEVGATAKLHPVE
;
A
#
# COMPACT_ATOMS: atom_id res chain seq x y z
N MET A 1 -24.14 -7.17 -77.33
CA MET A 1 -23.34 -6.39 -76.36
C MET A 1 -24.29 -5.90 -75.28
N PRO A 2 -24.19 -6.35 -74.02
CA PRO A 2 -24.94 -5.74 -72.94
C PRO A 2 -24.19 -4.52 -72.40
N VAL A 3 -24.96 -3.45 -72.18
CA VAL A 3 -24.55 -2.16 -71.64
C VAL A 3 -24.22 -2.31 -70.15
N VAL A 4 -23.05 -1.83 -69.73
CA VAL A 4 -22.72 -1.62 -68.32
C VAL A 4 -23.42 -0.35 -67.86
N LEU A 5 -24.40 -0.48 -66.98
CA LEU A 5 -24.93 0.64 -66.21
C LEU A 5 -24.16 0.68 -64.88
N THR A 6 -23.31 1.70 -64.75
CA THR A 6 -22.69 2.11 -63.49
C THR A 6 -23.81 2.54 -62.55
N ALA A 7 -24.13 1.71 -61.57
CA ALA A 7 -24.85 2.15 -60.39
C ALA A 7 -23.84 2.87 -59.49
N CYS A 8 -23.90 4.20 -59.47
CA CYS A 8 -23.39 4.96 -58.35
C CYS A 8 -24.31 4.62 -57.18
N SER A 9 -23.86 3.82 -56.20
CA SER A 9 -24.61 3.74 -54.94
C SER A 9 -24.41 5.07 -54.24
N ASP A 10 -25.50 5.82 -54.20
CA ASP A 10 -25.77 6.94 -53.33
C ASP A 10 -25.97 6.36 -51.91
N ASP A 11 -24.95 5.67 -51.40
CA ASP A 11 -24.94 5.29 -50.00
C ASP A 11 -24.63 6.57 -49.24
N ASP A 12 -25.71 7.16 -48.72
CA ASP A 12 -25.70 8.06 -47.59
C ASP A 12 -24.71 7.53 -46.55
N ASP A 13 -23.45 7.97 -46.65
CA ASP A 13 -22.41 7.82 -45.64
C ASP A 13 -22.91 8.62 -44.43
N LYS A 14 -23.84 8.02 -43.68
CA LYS A 14 -24.22 8.48 -42.35
C LYS A 14 -22.94 8.37 -41.55
N THR A 15 -22.27 9.50 -41.42
CA THR A 15 -21.07 9.62 -40.62
C THR A 15 -21.37 8.95 -39.29
N PRO A 16 -20.61 7.90 -38.91
CA PRO A 16 -20.92 7.13 -37.72
C PRO A 16 -21.08 8.07 -36.53
N THR A 17 -22.27 8.04 -35.91
CA THR A 17 -22.63 8.97 -34.85
C THR A 17 -22.39 8.30 -33.50
N VAL A 18 -21.77 9.02 -32.57
CA VAL A 18 -21.54 8.54 -31.20
C VAL A 18 -22.90 8.30 -30.54
N ASN A 19 -23.15 7.06 -30.14
CA ASN A 19 -24.33 6.67 -29.37
C ASN A 19 -23.89 6.30 -27.95
N ILE A 20 -24.22 7.14 -26.96
CA ILE A 20 -23.90 6.85 -25.57
C ILE A 20 -24.83 5.77 -25.05
N THR A 21 -24.27 4.74 -24.44
CA THR A 21 -25.00 3.64 -23.80
C THR A 21 -24.43 3.39 -22.40
N THR A 22 -25.26 2.87 -21.51
CA THR A 22 -24.81 2.39 -20.20
C THR A 22 -24.38 0.94 -20.28
N GLY A 23 -23.47 0.56 -19.39
CA GLY A 23 -22.92 -0.78 -19.27
C GLY A 23 -21.40 -0.78 -19.38
N GLN A 24 -20.86 -1.97 -19.61
CA GLN A 24 -19.44 -2.23 -19.72
C GLN A 24 -18.88 -1.74 -21.07
N ILE A 25 -17.77 -1.02 -21.03
CA ILE A 25 -17.04 -0.63 -22.24
C ILE A 25 -15.95 -1.69 -22.49
N PRO A 26 -15.87 -2.27 -23.70
CA PRO A 26 -14.81 -3.20 -24.05
C PRO A 26 -13.42 -2.57 -23.81
N SER A 27 -12.52 -3.28 -23.15
CA SER A 27 -11.19 -2.76 -22.80
C SER A 27 -10.38 -2.25 -24.00
N LYS A 28 -10.53 -2.90 -25.16
CA LYS A 28 -9.92 -2.47 -26.44
C LYS A 28 -10.33 -1.05 -26.90
N ASN A 29 -11.45 -0.54 -26.39
CA ASN A 29 -12.02 0.76 -26.75
C ASN A 29 -11.88 1.79 -25.63
N VAL A 30 -11.09 1.51 -24.59
CA VAL A 30 -10.84 2.42 -23.48
C VAL A 30 -9.37 2.80 -23.46
N PHE A 31 -9.10 4.09 -23.62
CA PHE A 31 -7.76 4.66 -23.68
C PHE A 31 -7.60 5.62 -22.52
N VAL A 32 -6.79 5.23 -21.53
CA VAL A 32 -6.66 5.99 -20.28
C VAL A 32 -5.30 6.69 -20.24
N THR A 33 -5.34 7.98 -19.92
CA THR A 33 -4.18 8.81 -19.59
C THR A 33 -4.38 9.36 -18.19
N ILE A 34 -3.36 9.30 -17.34
CA ILE A 34 -3.41 9.80 -15.97
C ILE A 34 -2.19 10.70 -15.77
N ASP A 35 -2.44 11.95 -15.35
CA ASP A 35 -1.42 13.00 -15.17
C ASP A 35 -0.42 13.09 -16.35
N GLY A 36 -0.95 13.02 -17.58
CA GLY A 36 -0.18 13.11 -18.82
C GLY A 36 0.49 11.81 -19.29
N THR A 37 0.37 10.70 -18.53
CA THR A 37 0.96 9.40 -18.89
C THR A 37 -0.11 8.43 -19.39
N TYR A 38 0.09 7.81 -20.56
CA TYR A 38 -0.81 6.78 -21.07
C TYR A 38 -0.59 5.45 -20.34
N VAL A 39 -1.67 4.86 -19.82
CA VAL A 39 -1.59 3.70 -18.91
C VAL A 39 -2.43 2.50 -19.36
N GLY A 40 -3.26 2.68 -20.40
CA GLY A 40 -4.15 1.62 -20.88
C GLY A 40 -5.21 1.18 -19.85
N THR A 41 -5.74 -0.03 -20.00
CA THR A 41 -6.79 -0.56 -19.12
C THR A 41 -6.20 -1.43 -18.01
N ALA A 42 -6.59 -1.18 -16.76
CA ALA A 42 -6.27 -2.04 -15.63
C ALA A 42 -7.19 -3.27 -15.54
N ASP A 43 -6.85 -4.19 -14.63
CA ASP A 43 -7.67 -5.37 -14.34
C ASP A 43 -9.05 -4.93 -13.78
N GLY A 44 -10.12 -5.39 -14.44
CA GLY A 44 -11.50 -4.95 -14.19
C GLY A 44 -12.17 -4.43 -15.47
N VAL A 45 -13.40 -3.91 -15.35
CA VAL A 45 -14.15 -3.39 -16.50
C VAL A 45 -14.54 -1.93 -16.25
N THR A 46 -14.24 -1.06 -17.23
CA THR A 46 -14.72 0.33 -17.21
C THR A 46 -16.20 0.33 -17.52
N GLU A 47 -16.98 1.06 -16.73
CA GLU A 47 -18.44 1.02 -16.77
C GLU A 47 -19.03 2.42 -16.74
N ILE A 48 -20.08 2.63 -17.54
CA ILE A 48 -20.93 3.82 -17.51
C ILE A 48 -22.31 3.41 -16.97
N THR A 49 -22.78 4.04 -15.91
CA THR A 49 -24.12 3.81 -15.36
C THR A 49 -24.93 5.10 -15.31
N GLY A 50 -26.25 4.98 -15.20
CA GLY A 50 -27.16 6.13 -15.18
C GLY A 50 -28.36 5.93 -16.09
N THR A 51 -29.08 7.01 -16.40
CA THR A 51 -30.18 7.02 -17.36
C THR A 51 -29.76 7.81 -18.57
N VAL A 52 -29.88 7.22 -19.76
CA VAL A 52 -29.56 7.89 -21.04
C VAL A 52 -30.86 8.29 -21.72
N ASP A 53 -30.95 9.56 -22.09
CA ASP A 53 -31.97 10.06 -23.03
C ASP A 53 -31.35 10.25 -24.42
N PRO A 54 -31.53 9.35 -25.40
CA PRO A 54 -30.88 9.45 -26.71
C PRO A 54 -31.14 10.77 -27.46
N ALA A 55 -32.17 11.54 -27.09
CA ALA A 55 -32.46 12.84 -27.68
C ALA A 55 -31.73 14.01 -27.01
N ALA A 56 -31.16 13.81 -25.82
CA ALA A 56 -30.48 14.85 -25.07
C ALA A 56 -29.04 15.07 -25.59
N THR A 57 -28.67 16.34 -25.75
CA THR A 57 -27.30 16.76 -26.11
C THR A 57 -26.35 16.79 -24.92
N GLU A 58 -26.88 16.62 -23.71
CA GLU A 58 -26.15 16.58 -22.45
C GLU A 58 -26.75 15.47 -21.56
N GLN A 59 -25.90 14.63 -20.97
CA GLN A 59 -26.26 13.52 -20.08
C GLN A 59 -25.47 13.63 -18.78
N HIS A 60 -26.09 13.32 -17.65
CA HIS A 60 -25.42 13.16 -16.37
C HIS A 60 -25.39 11.67 -16.02
N LEU A 61 -24.18 11.10 -15.99
CA LEU A 61 -23.93 9.68 -15.84
C LEU A 61 -22.87 9.45 -14.76
N GLN A 62 -22.64 8.19 -14.42
CA GLN A 62 -21.54 7.79 -13.55
C GLN A 62 -20.53 6.97 -14.34
N LEU A 63 -19.26 7.27 -14.15
CA LEU A 63 -18.13 6.52 -14.72
C LEU A 63 -17.39 5.82 -13.59
N LYS A 64 -17.15 4.52 -13.78
CA LYS A 64 -16.25 3.73 -12.96
C LYS A 64 -15.12 3.22 -13.83
N CYS A 65 -13.88 3.60 -13.54
CA CYS A 65 -12.72 3.21 -14.33
C CYS A 65 -11.67 2.53 -13.42
N PRO A 66 -11.47 1.20 -13.52
CA PRO A 66 -10.53 0.45 -12.67
C PRO A 66 -9.06 0.88 -12.78
N SER A 67 -8.69 1.57 -13.87
CA SER A 67 -7.37 2.20 -14.01
C SER A 67 -7.16 3.34 -13.01
N MET A 68 -8.24 3.87 -12.43
CA MET A 68 -8.21 4.73 -11.27
C MET A 68 -8.55 3.92 -10.03
N PHE A 69 -7.72 4.00 -8.99
CA PHE A 69 -8.09 3.50 -7.68
C PHE A 69 -7.52 4.40 -6.58
N VAL A 70 -8.14 4.35 -5.42
CA VAL A 70 -7.61 4.97 -4.21
C VAL A 70 -7.34 3.87 -3.21
N LEU A 71 -6.31 4.06 -2.40
CA LEU A 71 -6.08 3.18 -1.25
C LEU A 71 -6.89 3.71 -0.08
N ALA A 72 -7.81 2.88 0.40
CA ALA A 72 -8.62 3.19 1.56
C ALA A 72 -8.33 2.21 2.69
N ASN A 73 -8.30 2.71 3.91
CA ASN A 73 -8.40 1.89 5.10
C ASN A 73 -9.84 1.33 5.17
N THR A 74 -9.99 0.02 5.37
CA THR A 74 -11.29 -0.65 5.46
C THR A 74 -12.10 -0.28 6.70
N GLY A 75 -11.50 0.44 7.65
CA GLY A 75 -12.12 0.76 8.92
C GLY A 75 -12.08 -0.42 9.90
N ASN A 76 -12.08 -0.08 11.19
CA ASN A 76 -11.95 -0.94 12.38
C ASN A 76 -10.63 -1.76 12.45
N ASN A 77 -9.64 -1.12 13.10
CA ASN A 77 -8.51 -1.68 13.86
C ASN A 77 -7.50 -2.68 13.24
N ILE A 78 -7.66 -3.25 12.04
CA ILE A 78 -6.66 -4.21 11.49
C ILE A 78 -6.44 -3.98 9.98
N PRO A 79 -5.23 -4.23 9.42
CA PRO A 79 -5.00 -4.33 7.97
C PRO A 79 -6.03 -5.27 7.31
N PRO A 80 -6.52 -4.96 6.08
CA PRO A 80 -5.70 -4.49 4.97
C PRO A 80 -6.13 -3.13 4.36
N LEU A 81 -5.18 -2.42 3.72
CA LEU A 81 -5.53 -1.41 2.72
C LEU A 81 -6.19 -2.10 1.53
N VAL A 82 -7.30 -1.55 1.06
CA VAL A 82 -7.97 -2.06 -0.14
C VAL A 82 -7.92 -1.04 -1.26
N LYS A 83 -7.74 -1.54 -2.49
CA LYS A 83 -7.99 -0.74 -3.69
C LYS A 83 -9.49 -0.50 -3.81
N ASN A 84 -9.89 0.76 -3.78
CA ASN A 84 -11.24 1.16 -4.09
C ASN A 84 -11.25 1.91 -5.43
N VAL A 85 -12.12 1.49 -6.35
CA VAL A 85 -12.27 2.18 -7.64
C VAL A 85 -13.27 3.33 -7.45
N PRO A 86 -12.86 4.60 -7.56
CA PRO A 86 -13.77 5.72 -7.41
C PRO A 86 -14.83 5.72 -8.51
N THR A 87 -16.01 6.19 -8.15
CA THR A 87 -17.07 6.54 -9.09
C THR A 87 -17.00 8.03 -9.35
N PHE A 88 -17.01 8.42 -10.62
CA PHE A 88 -17.00 9.80 -11.08
C PHE A 88 -18.41 10.19 -11.53
N ASP A 89 -18.92 11.29 -11.00
CA ASP A 89 -20.12 11.92 -11.56
C ASP A 89 -19.67 12.70 -12.80
N ILE A 90 -20.13 12.28 -13.98
CA ILE A 90 -19.70 12.82 -15.27
C ILE A 90 -20.87 13.48 -16.01
N THR A 91 -20.55 14.53 -16.74
CA THR A 91 -21.40 15.12 -17.76
C THR A 91 -20.83 14.76 -19.13
N VAL A 92 -21.63 14.09 -19.96
CA VAL A 92 -21.30 13.81 -21.35
C VAL A 92 -22.09 14.75 -22.24
N LYS A 93 -21.41 15.50 -23.12
CA LYS A 93 -22.00 16.53 -23.95
C LYS A 93 -21.64 16.34 -25.42
N THR A 94 -22.64 16.41 -26.29
CA THR A 94 -22.47 16.38 -27.74
C THR A 94 -22.81 17.74 -28.32
N LEU A 95 -21.80 18.43 -28.85
CA LEU A 95 -21.92 19.73 -29.49
C LEU A 95 -21.12 19.74 -30.79
N ASN A 96 -21.73 20.23 -31.88
CA ASN A 96 -21.06 20.36 -33.19
C ASN A 96 -20.38 19.07 -33.67
N GLY A 97 -21.02 17.91 -33.45
CA GLY A 97 -20.48 16.61 -33.84
C GLY A 97 -19.33 16.08 -32.97
N LYS A 98 -18.97 16.78 -31.89
CA LYS A 98 -17.97 16.34 -30.91
C LYS A 98 -18.66 15.92 -29.61
N THR A 99 -18.37 14.71 -29.15
CA THR A 99 -18.83 14.22 -27.85
C THR A 99 -17.68 14.25 -26.85
N THR A 100 -17.85 15.01 -25.77
CA THR A 100 -16.86 15.18 -24.71
C THR A 100 -17.44 14.80 -23.36
N LEU A 101 -16.60 14.39 -22.43
CA LEU A 101 -16.98 14.14 -21.04
C LEU A 101 -16.13 14.98 -20.08
N THR A 102 -16.76 15.40 -18.99
CA THR A 102 -16.11 16.06 -17.86
C THR A 102 -16.76 15.60 -16.57
N GLY A 103 -15.99 15.36 -15.52
CA GLY A 103 -16.54 15.01 -14.21
C GLY A 103 -15.51 15.00 -13.12
N GLU A 104 -15.94 14.65 -11.92
CA GLU A 104 -15.09 14.61 -10.75
C GLU A 104 -15.48 13.49 -9.78
N ALA A 105 -14.51 13.08 -8.97
CA ALA A 105 -14.72 12.19 -7.83
C ALA A 105 -14.21 12.86 -6.54
N ASN A 106 -14.75 12.41 -5.39
CA ASN A 106 -14.28 12.79 -4.07
C ASN A 106 -14.19 14.33 -3.86
N GLY A 107 -15.23 15.06 -4.26
CA GLY A 107 -15.29 16.52 -4.09
C GLY A 107 -14.27 17.30 -4.93
N GLY A 108 -13.92 16.81 -6.11
CA GLY A 108 -13.03 17.51 -7.05
C GLY A 108 -11.54 17.25 -6.83
N THR A 109 -11.17 16.21 -6.08
CA THR A 109 -9.76 15.83 -5.87
C THR A 109 -9.16 15.12 -7.09
N ILE A 110 -10.00 14.41 -7.84
CA ILE A 110 -9.66 13.82 -9.14
C ILE A 110 -10.69 14.28 -10.14
N THR A 111 -10.23 14.89 -11.23
CA THR A 111 -11.08 15.26 -12.36
C THR A 111 -10.87 14.30 -13.50
N VAL A 112 -11.94 13.98 -14.22
CA VAL A 112 -11.89 13.23 -15.47
C VAL A 112 -12.36 14.13 -16.60
N THR A 113 -11.62 14.15 -17.69
CA THR A 113 -12.01 14.76 -18.96
C THR A 113 -11.83 13.77 -20.09
N GLY A 114 -12.42 14.01 -21.25
CA GLY A 114 -12.30 13.06 -22.35
C GLY A 114 -13.11 13.38 -23.59
N ASP A 115 -12.86 12.58 -24.61
CA ASP A 115 -13.61 12.55 -25.86
C ASP A 115 -14.07 11.12 -26.17
N VAL A 116 -15.25 11.04 -26.79
CA VAL A 116 -15.82 9.79 -27.30
C VAL A 116 -15.91 9.92 -28.81
N THR A 117 -15.29 8.98 -29.53
CA THR A 117 -15.25 8.96 -31.00
C THR A 117 -15.69 7.60 -31.52
N VAL A 118 -16.28 7.55 -32.71
CA VAL A 118 -16.60 6.27 -33.34
C VAL A 118 -15.40 5.77 -34.14
N ASN A 119 -14.97 4.54 -33.87
CA ASN A 119 -13.88 3.90 -34.58
C ASN A 119 -14.33 3.29 -35.92
N TYR A 120 -13.38 2.79 -36.72
CA TYR A 120 -13.68 2.21 -38.04
C TYR A 120 -14.59 0.97 -38.00
N ALA A 121 -14.76 0.33 -36.83
CA ALA A 121 -15.68 -0.78 -36.62
C ALA A 121 -17.09 -0.32 -36.20
N GLY A 122 -17.34 0.99 -36.10
CA GLY A 122 -18.61 1.54 -35.64
C GLY A 122 -18.80 1.49 -34.12
N GLU A 123 -17.75 1.17 -33.35
CA GLU A 123 -17.78 1.12 -31.89
C GLU A 123 -17.26 2.45 -31.31
N ASN A 124 -17.71 2.82 -30.11
CA ASN A 124 -17.22 4.02 -29.44
C ASN A 124 -15.87 3.76 -28.76
N ASP A 125 -14.85 4.51 -29.16
CA ASP A 125 -13.59 4.67 -28.43
C ASP A 125 -13.75 5.78 -27.37
N TRP A 126 -13.36 5.47 -26.15
CA TRP A 126 -13.39 6.36 -25.00
C TRP A 126 -11.98 6.76 -24.61
N ARG A 127 -11.64 8.03 -24.80
CA ARG A 127 -10.37 8.59 -24.35
C ARG A 127 -10.60 9.33 -23.04
N LEU A 128 -10.05 8.79 -21.97
CA LEU A 128 -10.22 9.27 -20.60
C LEU A 128 -8.91 9.86 -20.11
N PHE A 129 -8.96 11.11 -19.68
CA PHE A 129 -7.84 11.85 -19.09
C PHE A 129 -8.19 12.15 -17.64
N PHE A 130 -7.46 11.52 -16.73
CA PHE A 130 -7.60 11.79 -15.30
C PHE A 130 -6.48 12.71 -14.84
N GLU A 131 -6.85 13.73 -14.07
CA GLU A 131 -5.91 14.67 -13.47
C GLU A 131 -6.16 14.73 -11.97
N HIS A 132 -5.10 14.57 -11.19
CA HIS A 132 -5.16 14.80 -9.75
C HIS A 132 -4.99 16.29 -9.47
N LYS A 133 -5.97 16.89 -8.76
CA LYS A 133 -5.92 18.31 -8.38
C LYS A 133 -4.87 18.59 -7.31
N TYR A 134 -4.51 17.57 -6.54
CA TYR A 134 -3.46 17.58 -5.53
C TYR A 134 -2.54 16.39 -5.80
N PRO A 135 -1.24 16.46 -5.44
CA PRO A 135 -0.40 15.28 -5.47
C PRO A 135 -1.09 14.12 -4.72
N THR A 136 -0.99 12.90 -5.26
CA THR A 136 -1.57 11.68 -4.69
C THR A 136 -1.15 11.47 -3.23
N SER A 137 -0.02 12.07 -2.85
CA SER A 137 0.46 12.23 -1.47
C SER A 137 0.45 13.71 -1.05
N SER A 138 -0.22 14.01 0.07
CA SER A 138 -0.04 15.31 0.73
C SER A 138 1.27 15.30 1.52
N PRO A 139 1.96 16.45 1.67
CA PRO A 139 3.13 16.55 2.53
C PRO A 139 2.82 15.97 3.91
N CYS A 140 3.52 14.89 4.24
CA CYS A 140 3.42 14.29 5.54
C CYS A 140 4.23 15.13 6.52
N LYS A 141 3.87 15.12 7.81
CA LYS A 141 4.75 15.71 8.81
C LYS A 141 6.12 15.00 8.89
N LEU A 142 6.25 13.79 8.36
CA LEU A 142 7.51 13.06 8.27
C LEU A 142 8.36 13.52 7.08
N THR A 143 7.78 14.12 6.03
CA THR A 143 8.52 14.55 4.84
C THR A 143 9.66 15.51 5.21
N GLY A 144 10.86 15.24 4.68
CA GLY A 144 12.10 15.94 4.97
C GLY A 144 12.75 15.57 6.30
N LYS A 145 12.24 14.56 7.02
CA LYS A 145 12.83 14.11 8.29
C LYS A 145 13.65 12.86 8.14
N THR A 146 14.74 12.83 8.90
CA THR A 146 15.59 11.66 9.05
C THR A 146 15.62 11.24 10.51
N PHE A 147 15.57 9.93 10.72
CA PHE A 147 15.65 9.31 12.03
C PHE A 147 16.68 8.19 12.02
N GLU A 148 17.26 7.93 13.17
CA GLU A 148 18.13 6.80 13.45
C GLU A 148 17.56 5.94 14.56
N ILE A 149 17.87 4.65 14.50
CA ILE A 149 17.55 3.68 15.52
C ILE A 149 18.74 2.74 15.70
N GLU A 150 19.17 2.55 16.94
CA GLU A 150 20.17 1.53 17.25
C GLU A 150 19.48 0.18 17.46
N PHE A 151 20.11 -0.90 17.00
CA PHE A 151 19.62 -2.27 17.23
C PHE A 151 19.97 -2.72 18.65
N THR A 152 19.37 -2.07 19.63
CA THR A 152 19.58 -2.30 21.06
C THR A 152 18.24 -2.48 21.77
N SER A 153 18.26 -3.04 22.99
CA SER A 153 17.07 -3.20 23.81
C SER A 153 16.55 -1.88 24.42
N SER A 154 17.29 -0.78 24.32
CA SER A 154 16.80 0.55 24.73
C SER A 154 15.93 1.21 23.67
N ASP A 155 16.21 0.90 22.40
CA ASP A 155 15.49 1.47 21.26
C ASP A 155 14.43 0.51 20.71
N ILE A 156 14.66 -0.80 20.80
CA ILE A 156 13.72 -1.84 20.37
C ILE A 156 13.34 -2.68 21.58
N TYR A 157 12.13 -2.48 22.10
CA TYR A 157 11.69 -3.11 23.34
C TYR A 157 10.20 -3.48 23.31
N PRO A 158 9.77 -4.49 24.07
CA PRO A 158 8.35 -4.81 24.18
C PRO A 158 7.68 -3.95 25.25
N GLN A 159 6.39 -3.72 25.07
CA GLN A 159 5.47 -3.23 26.10
C GLN A 159 4.49 -4.36 26.44
N PRO A 160 4.93 -5.36 27.23
CA PRO A 160 4.07 -6.46 27.60
C PRO A 160 3.03 -6.01 28.62
N GLN A 161 1.79 -6.44 28.46
CA GLN A 161 0.73 -6.27 29.46
C GLN A 161 0.02 -7.60 29.67
N TYR A 162 0.19 -8.22 30.84
CA TYR A 162 -0.52 -9.44 31.18
C TYR A 162 -1.93 -9.14 31.73
N ARG A 163 -2.94 -9.78 31.16
CA ARG A 163 -4.35 -9.68 31.54
C ARG A 163 -4.89 -11.07 31.84
N GLY A 164 -4.70 -11.51 33.08
CA GLY A 164 -5.17 -12.82 33.53
C GLY A 164 -5.04 -13.01 35.04
N ASN A 165 -5.32 -14.22 35.49
CA ASN A 165 -5.07 -14.59 36.88
C ASN A 165 -3.56 -14.59 37.15
N PRO A 166 -3.09 -14.14 38.33
CA PRO A 166 -1.67 -14.17 38.67
C PRO A 166 -1.06 -15.56 38.41
N LEU A 167 0.08 -15.57 37.72
CA LEU A 167 0.87 -16.77 37.45
C LEU A 167 2.04 -16.84 38.45
N GLU A 168 2.58 -18.04 38.67
CA GLU A 168 3.79 -18.22 39.49
C GLU A 168 5.06 -17.66 38.83
N VAL A 169 4.96 -17.28 37.55
CA VAL A 169 6.05 -16.71 36.75
C VAL A 169 5.72 -15.27 36.37
N ASP A 170 6.73 -14.40 36.39
CA ASP A 170 6.62 -13.04 35.86
C ASP A 170 6.71 -13.07 34.33
N VAL A 171 5.53 -13.11 33.70
CA VAL A 171 5.42 -13.19 32.23
C VAL A 171 5.94 -11.92 31.58
N GLU A 172 5.72 -10.75 32.18
CA GLU A 172 6.14 -9.48 31.58
C GLU A 172 7.67 -9.37 31.55
N GLU A 173 8.34 -9.76 32.64
CA GLU A 173 9.80 -9.80 32.69
C GLU A 173 10.39 -10.89 31.78
N MET A 174 9.73 -12.04 31.70
CA MET A 174 10.08 -13.09 30.75
C MET A 174 9.99 -12.60 29.30
N THR A 175 8.93 -11.88 28.94
CA THR A 175 8.76 -11.28 27.61
C THR A 175 9.85 -10.26 27.32
N LYS A 176 10.18 -9.36 28.26
CA LYS A 176 11.29 -8.40 28.08
C LYS A 176 12.63 -9.10 27.84
N THR A 177 12.93 -10.13 28.63
CA THR A 177 14.18 -10.90 28.51
C THR A 177 14.30 -11.59 27.15
N LEU A 178 13.21 -12.20 26.67
CA LEU A 178 13.19 -12.86 25.36
C LEU A 178 13.24 -11.86 24.21
N PHE A 179 12.56 -10.73 24.32
CA PHE A 179 12.56 -9.70 23.28
C PHE A 179 13.93 -9.03 23.13
N ALA A 180 14.71 -8.90 24.20
CA ALA A 180 16.09 -8.41 24.15
C ALA A 180 17.01 -9.28 23.26
N LYS A 181 16.61 -10.52 22.95
CA LYS A 181 17.33 -11.40 22.01
C LYS A 181 17.08 -11.06 20.55
N ILE A 182 16.03 -10.31 20.23
CA ILE A 182 15.69 -9.94 18.85
C ILE A 182 16.73 -9.00 18.25
N PRO A 183 17.10 -7.87 18.90
CA PRO A 183 18.17 -7.01 18.37
C PRO A 183 19.53 -7.73 18.31
N GLU A 184 19.87 -8.56 19.31
CA GLU A 184 21.10 -9.37 19.30
C GLU A 184 21.17 -10.29 18.07
N ALA A 185 20.06 -11.00 17.77
CA ALA A 185 19.97 -11.87 16.61
C ALA A 185 20.09 -11.06 15.30
N PHE A 186 19.41 -9.93 15.22
CA PHE A 186 19.43 -9.04 14.06
C PHE A 186 20.87 -8.62 13.73
N VAL A 187 21.59 -8.06 14.71
CA VAL A 187 22.98 -7.60 14.52
C VAL A 187 23.87 -8.76 14.07
N LYS A 188 23.75 -9.92 14.70
CA LYS A 188 24.57 -11.10 14.39
C LYS A 188 24.30 -11.69 13.02
N ASN A 189 23.06 -11.63 12.54
CA ASN A 189 22.68 -12.18 11.24
C ASN A 189 22.95 -11.20 10.10
N SER A 190 22.74 -9.90 10.33
CA SER A 190 22.83 -8.87 9.29
C SER A 190 24.21 -8.22 9.19
N GLY A 191 24.98 -8.19 10.28
CA GLY A 191 26.19 -7.38 10.37
C GLY A 191 25.92 -5.88 10.56
N PHE A 192 24.68 -5.46 10.83
CA PHE A 192 24.33 -4.05 11.02
C PHE A 192 24.02 -3.72 12.48
N THR A 193 24.40 -2.54 12.94
CA THR A 193 24.22 -2.08 14.34
C THR A 193 23.14 -1.01 14.50
N ALA A 194 22.78 -0.30 13.43
CA ALA A 194 21.75 0.72 13.42
C ALA A 194 21.08 0.81 12.04
N ALA A 195 19.93 1.46 11.99
CA ALA A 195 19.29 1.90 10.75
C ALA A 195 19.01 3.40 10.78
N ARG A 196 19.07 4.02 9.60
CA ARG A 196 18.67 5.40 9.33
C ARG A 196 17.52 5.37 8.33
N ILE A 197 16.44 6.07 8.65
CA ILE A 197 15.23 6.16 7.84
C ILE A 197 15.03 7.63 7.49
N SER A 198 15.08 7.95 6.20
CA SER A 198 14.91 9.32 5.69
C SER A 198 13.68 9.42 4.82
N PHE A 199 12.69 10.20 5.23
CA PHE A 199 11.47 10.45 4.44
C PHE A 199 11.76 11.57 3.44
N VAL A 200 12.30 11.22 2.28
CA VAL A 200 12.92 12.17 1.33
C VAL A 200 11.92 13.09 0.65
N ASP A 201 10.76 12.58 0.28
CA ASP A 201 9.69 13.36 -0.36
C ASP A 201 8.30 12.90 0.15
N ASN A 202 7.22 13.23 -0.57
CA ASN A 202 5.86 13.00 -0.10
C ASN A 202 5.44 11.52 -0.13
N ASP A 203 6.15 10.66 -0.86
CA ASP A 203 5.80 9.25 -1.01
C ASP A 203 7.00 8.28 -0.96
N HIS A 204 8.24 8.76 -0.92
CA HIS A 204 9.44 7.93 -0.84
C HIS A 204 10.18 8.08 0.49
N TYR A 205 10.78 6.99 0.94
CA TYR A 205 11.75 7.01 2.03
C TYR A 205 12.98 6.19 1.67
N GLU A 206 14.11 6.50 2.29
CA GLU A 206 15.36 5.78 2.12
C GLU A 206 15.73 5.10 3.43
N VAL A 207 16.30 3.89 3.31
CA VAL A 207 16.87 3.15 4.42
C VAL A 207 18.38 3.04 4.23
N SER A 208 19.13 3.24 5.30
CA SER A 208 20.55 2.93 5.34
C SER A 208 20.86 2.20 6.63
N PHE A 209 21.82 1.27 6.59
CA PHE A 209 22.22 0.48 7.73
C PHE A 209 23.66 0.82 8.12
N LYS A 210 23.94 0.86 9.42
CA LYS A 210 25.29 1.09 9.92
C LYS A 210 26.03 -0.23 10.02
N ASP A 211 27.05 -0.42 9.19
CA ASP A 211 27.88 -1.62 9.15
C ASP A 211 28.70 -1.77 10.44
N ALA A 212 28.66 -2.97 11.04
CA ALA A 212 29.29 -3.23 12.32
C ALA A 212 30.83 -3.25 12.27
N GLU A 213 31.41 -3.59 11.11
CA GLU A 213 32.87 -3.73 10.97
C GLU A 213 33.54 -2.41 10.60
N SER A 214 32.94 -1.68 9.66
CA SER A 214 33.48 -0.43 9.10
C SER A 214 32.98 0.83 9.81
N ASP A 215 31.87 0.75 10.55
CA ASP A 215 31.13 1.88 11.12
C ASP A 215 30.53 2.84 10.05
N GLU A 216 30.55 2.44 8.77
CA GLU A 216 30.01 3.23 7.66
C GLU A 216 28.51 2.97 7.44
N TRP A 217 27.82 3.98 6.90
CA TRP A 217 26.42 3.86 6.49
C TRP A 217 26.33 3.29 5.08
N VAL A 218 25.69 2.13 4.97
CA VAL A 218 25.42 1.43 3.71
C VAL A 218 23.96 1.67 3.32
N LYS A 219 23.73 2.30 2.18
CA LYS A 219 22.38 2.54 1.67
C LYS A 219 21.76 1.24 1.16
N ASP A 220 20.48 1.03 1.47
CA ASP A 220 19.69 0.01 0.79
C ASP A 220 19.18 0.55 -0.55
N GLU A 221 19.35 -0.23 -1.60
CA GLU A 221 19.06 0.19 -2.98
C GLU A 221 17.66 -0.23 -3.44
N SER A 222 16.89 -0.90 -2.58
CA SER A 222 15.49 -1.19 -2.85
C SER A 222 14.66 0.09 -2.90
N GLU A 223 13.60 0.05 -3.71
CA GLU A 223 12.63 1.13 -3.72
C GLU A 223 11.74 1.03 -2.47
N HIS A 224 11.56 2.14 -1.75
CA HIS A 224 10.63 2.19 -0.63
C HIS A 224 9.70 3.38 -0.74
N ARG A 225 8.41 3.12 -0.49
CA ARG A 225 7.36 4.13 -0.49
C ARG A 225 6.65 4.17 0.84
N TYR A 226 6.01 5.29 1.15
CA TYR A 226 5.21 5.41 2.35
C TYR A 226 3.93 6.21 2.15
N MET A 227 2.95 5.94 3.00
CA MET A 227 1.72 6.70 3.09
C MET A 227 1.36 6.91 4.55
N THR A 228 0.94 8.11 4.92
CA THR A 228 0.38 8.35 6.26
C THR A 228 -1.10 8.62 6.23
N MET A 229 -1.81 8.01 7.17
CA MET A 229 -3.23 8.26 7.40
C MET A 229 -3.46 8.41 8.90
N SER A 230 -3.84 9.60 9.36
CA SER A 230 -3.93 9.90 10.80
C SER A 230 -2.60 9.60 11.52
N ASN A 231 -2.61 8.75 12.55
CA ASN A 231 -1.47 8.27 13.33
C ASN A 231 -0.89 6.95 12.81
N SER A 232 -1.30 6.51 11.62
CA SER A 232 -0.79 5.30 10.97
C SER A 232 0.16 5.68 9.84
N LEU A 233 1.24 4.93 9.73
CA LEU A 233 2.22 4.95 8.66
C LEU A 233 2.21 3.59 7.99
N TYR A 234 2.03 3.60 6.68
CA TYR A 234 2.14 2.43 5.82
C TYR A 234 3.47 2.54 5.10
N LEU A 235 4.33 1.56 5.29
CA LEU A 235 5.56 1.35 4.54
C LEU A 235 5.26 0.34 3.44
N PHE A 236 5.65 0.67 2.21
CA PHE A 236 5.52 -0.15 1.03
C PHE A 236 6.93 -0.49 0.57
N ASP A 237 7.29 -1.74 0.75
CA ASP A 237 8.64 -2.24 0.43
C ASP A 237 8.56 -3.27 -0.69
N GLU A 238 9.64 -3.39 -1.44
CA GLU A 238 9.80 -4.49 -2.38
C GLU A 238 9.77 -5.86 -1.68
N PRO A 239 9.16 -6.89 -2.28
CA PRO A 239 9.17 -8.24 -1.73
C PRO A 239 10.57 -8.75 -1.38
N GLU A 240 11.56 -8.47 -2.22
CA GLU A 240 12.96 -8.86 -2.04
C GLU A 240 13.58 -8.23 -0.77
N PHE A 241 13.21 -6.99 -0.44
CA PHE A 241 13.64 -6.34 0.79
C PHE A 241 13.07 -7.07 2.03
N LYS A 242 11.79 -7.44 1.98
CA LYS A 242 11.15 -8.19 3.08
C LYS A 242 11.69 -9.60 3.25
N GLU A 243 12.12 -10.23 2.17
CA GLU A 243 12.82 -11.52 2.21
C GLU A 243 14.15 -11.39 2.97
N LYS A 244 14.99 -10.41 2.62
CA LYS A 244 16.23 -10.12 3.37
C LYS A 244 15.95 -9.77 4.84
N GLN A 245 14.94 -8.94 5.09
CA GLN A 245 14.53 -8.58 6.45
C GLN A 245 14.19 -9.84 7.26
N ALA A 246 13.42 -10.79 6.70
CA ALA A 246 13.08 -12.03 7.39
C ALA A 246 14.30 -12.87 7.79
N GLU A 247 15.35 -12.89 6.97
CA GLU A 247 16.61 -13.58 7.29
C GLU A 247 17.32 -12.94 8.50
N TYR A 248 17.34 -11.61 8.58
CA TYR A 248 17.96 -10.90 9.71
C TYR A 248 17.27 -11.21 11.03
N PHE A 249 15.97 -11.41 11.02
CA PHE A 249 15.20 -11.72 12.22
C PHE A 249 15.20 -13.22 12.60
N ASN A 250 16.01 -14.07 11.99
CA ASN A 250 16.12 -15.47 12.42
C ASN A 250 16.74 -15.59 13.83
N LEU A 251 16.00 -16.11 14.83
CA LEU A 251 16.47 -16.11 16.22
C LEU A 251 17.43 -17.26 16.58
N LYS A 252 17.76 -18.13 15.61
CA LYS A 252 18.69 -19.24 15.84
C LYS A 252 20.04 -18.76 16.38
N SER A 253 20.51 -17.62 15.89
CA SER A 253 21.77 -17.02 16.32
C SER A 253 21.75 -16.52 17.76
N ALA A 254 20.57 -16.27 18.32
CA ALA A 254 20.31 -15.93 19.72
C ALA A 254 19.87 -17.12 20.59
N GLY A 255 19.97 -18.35 20.06
CA GLY A 255 19.67 -19.57 20.80
C GLY A 255 18.18 -19.92 20.88
N LEU A 256 17.35 -19.37 20.00
CA LEU A 256 15.93 -19.69 19.88
C LEU A 256 15.66 -20.35 18.53
N ASN A 257 14.97 -21.49 18.50
CA ASN A 257 14.69 -22.22 17.27
C ASN A 257 13.46 -21.68 16.53
N TYR A 258 13.39 -20.36 16.33
CA TYR A 258 12.26 -19.68 15.70
C TYR A 258 12.70 -18.79 14.55
N SER A 259 11.95 -18.84 13.44
CA SER A 259 12.10 -17.92 12.31
C SER A 259 10.77 -17.29 11.96
N CYS A 260 10.84 -16.11 11.38
CA CYS A 260 9.70 -15.46 10.78
C CYS A 260 9.72 -15.56 9.26
N SER A 261 8.55 -15.67 8.65
CA SER A 261 8.42 -15.48 7.20
C SER A 261 8.44 -13.97 6.88
N PRO A 262 8.66 -13.57 5.61
CA PRO A 262 8.54 -12.16 5.19
C PRO A 262 7.19 -11.53 5.58
N MET A 263 6.13 -12.34 5.64
CA MET A 263 4.78 -11.88 6.02
C MET A 263 4.62 -11.57 7.52
N CYS A 264 5.60 -11.91 8.36
CA CYS A 264 5.65 -11.38 9.72
C CYS A 264 5.86 -9.87 9.75
N PHE A 265 6.61 -9.36 8.78
CA PHE A 265 6.93 -7.94 8.65
C PHE A 265 6.01 -7.27 7.63
N ALA A 266 5.60 -7.99 6.58
CA ALA A 266 4.62 -7.55 5.59
C ALA A 266 3.23 -8.09 5.94
N GLN A 267 2.34 -7.23 6.43
CA GLN A 267 0.98 -7.64 6.81
C GLN A 267 0.12 -8.01 5.58
N GLN A 268 0.48 -7.53 4.39
CA GLN A 268 -0.16 -7.86 3.13
C GLN A 268 0.76 -7.58 1.93
N LYS A 269 0.41 -8.15 0.77
CA LYS A 269 0.92 -7.72 -0.53
C LYS A 269 -0.16 -6.96 -1.27
N LEU A 270 0.19 -5.83 -1.87
CA LEU A 270 -0.75 -4.95 -2.56
C LEU A 270 -0.06 -4.24 -3.72
N ALA A 271 -0.69 -4.18 -4.89
CA ALA A 271 -0.25 -3.27 -5.94
C ALA A 271 -0.54 -1.82 -5.50
N TYR A 272 0.47 -1.02 -5.22
CA TYR A 272 0.33 0.36 -4.73
C TYR A 272 0.11 1.36 -5.87
N ASP A 273 0.88 1.20 -6.96
CA ASP A 273 0.88 2.18 -8.05
C ASP A 273 -0.33 2.03 -8.96
N LEU A 274 -0.94 3.18 -9.28
CA LEU A 274 -2.06 3.29 -10.23
C LEU A 274 -1.78 2.62 -11.57
N PHE A 275 -0.51 2.58 -11.98
CA PHE A 275 -0.08 2.16 -13.32
C PHE A 275 0.75 0.88 -13.33
N SER A 276 0.94 0.23 -12.17
CA SER A 276 1.84 -0.91 -12.06
C SER A 276 1.13 -2.17 -11.58
N LYS A 277 1.53 -3.30 -12.15
CA LYS A 277 1.27 -4.63 -11.60
C LYS A 277 2.30 -5.02 -10.53
N LYS A 278 3.29 -4.17 -10.26
CA LYS A 278 4.27 -4.37 -9.17
C LYS A 278 3.52 -4.47 -7.85
N GLU A 279 3.69 -5.60 -7.18
CA GLU A 279 3.17 -5.79 -5.83
C GLU A 279 4.17 -5.28 -4.82
N TRP A 280 3.64 -4.64 -3.80
CA TRP A 280 4.39 -4.08 -2.69
C TRP A 280 4.02 -4.81 -1.42
N CYS A 281 5.02 -5.12 -0.59
CA CYS A 281 4.80 -5.61 0.75
C CYS A 281 4.46 -4.43 1.67
N VAL A 282 3.28 -4.46 2.27
CA VAL A 282 2.80 -3.36 3.11
C VAL A 282 3.01 -3.70 4.58
N THR A 283 3.73 -2.84 5.29
CA THR A 283 3.85 -2.83 6.75
C THR A 283 3.14 -1.59 7.29
N MET A 284 2.07 -1.77 8.05
CA MET A 284 1.46 -0.70 8.80
C MET A 284 2.10 -0.63 10.19
N VAL A 285 2.45 0.57 10.62
CA VAL A 285 2.91 0.93 11.97
C VAL A 285 2.10 2.13 12.47
N ASN A 286 1.73 2.13 13.75
CA ASN A 286 1.28 3.34 14.41
C ASN A 286 2.48 4.13 14.85
N TYR A 287 2.41 5.45 14.76
CA TYR A 287 3.46 6.28 15.31
C TYR A 287 2.90 7.30 16.29
N ARG A 288 3.69 7.62 17.31
CA ARG A 288 3.40 8.66 18.31
C ARG A 288 4.58 9.61 18.42
N TYR A 289 4.26 10.90 18.51
CA TYR A 289 5.24 11.95 18.76
C TYR A 289 5.39 12.22 20.26
N GLN A 290 6.62 12.46 20.69
CA GLN A 290 6.94 12.96 22.03
C GLN A 290 7.97 14.10 21.91
N ASP A 291 7.79 15.15 22.72
CA ASP A 291 8.77 16.23 22.91
C ASP A 291 9.24 16.90 21.60
N GLY A 292 8.35 17.58 20.88
CA GLY A 292 8.74 18.13 19.57
C GLY A 292 9.08 17.00 18.61
N TRP A 293 10.05 17.14 17.71
CA TRP A 293 10.50 16.00 16.89
C TRP A 293 11.69 15.28 17.51
N ASP A 294 11.93 15.49 18.81
CA ASP A 294 13.11 15.00 19.50
C ASP A 294 13.11 13.48 19.63
N VAL A 295 11.92 12.83 19.62
CA VAL A 295 11.78 11.36 19.59
C VAL A 295 10.48 10.94 18.88
N ALA A 296 10.56 9.92 18.02
CA ALA A 296 9.38 9.27 17.42
C ALA A 296 9.28 7.80 17.86
N TYR A 297 8.08 7.37 18.23
CA TYR A 297 7.83 5.97 18.59
C TYR A 297 6.98 5.30 17.53
N PHE A 298 7.42 4.13 17.07
CA PHE A 298 6.73 3.31 16.08
C PHE A 298 6.30 2.01 16.76
N PHE A 299 5.01 1.70 16.64
CA PHE A 299 4.36 0.55 17.25
C PHE A 299 3.68 -0.30 16.16
N PRO A 300 3.55 -1.62 16.32
CA PRO A 300 2.60 -2.40 15.54
C PRO A 300 1.17 -1.90 15.84
N VAL A 301 0.25 -2.16 14.92
CA VAL A 301 -0.88 -1.24 14.72
C VAL A 301 -2.06 -1.39 15.68
N SER A 302 -1.99 -2.23 16.70
CA SER A 302 -3.12 -2.31 17.62
C SER A 302 -2.66 -2.83 18.95
N THR A 303 -2.64 -1.98 19.97
CA THR A 303 -2.42 -2.38 21.37
C THR A 303 -3.48 -3.38 21.87
N SER A 304 -4.58 -3.58 21.14
CA SER A 304 -5.63 -4.57 21.44
C SER A 304 -5.57 -5.84 20.59
N GLU A 305 -4.78 -5.87 19.51
CA GLU A 305 -4.64 -7.01 18.58
C GLU A 305 -3.16 -7.34 18.28
N CYS A 306 -2.25 -6.99 19.20
CA CYS A 306 -0.82 -7.24 19.13
C CYS A 306 -0.51 -8.76 19.05
N VAL A 307 -0.31 -9.27 17.84
CA VAL A 307 0.22 -10.61 17.56
C VAL A 307 1.61 -10.47 16.94
N PHE A 308 2.58 -10.02 17.74
CA PHE A 308 3.95 -9.83 17.26
C PHE A 308 4.72 -11.15 17.28
N LEU A 309 4.53 -11.96 18.33
CA LEU A 309 5.23 -13.23 18.52
C LEU A 309 4.51 -14.39 17.85
N GLU A 310 3.20 -14.31 17.63
CA GLU A 310 2.40 -15.39 17.03
C GLU A 310 2.86 -15.79 15.62
N ASN A 311 3.40 -14.87 14.83
CA ASN A 311 3.85 -15.13 13.46
C ASN A 311 5.21 -15.86 13.37
N TRP A 312 5.85 -16.13 14.51
CA TRP A 312 7.12 -16.85 14.59
C TRP A 312 6.87 -18.36 14.58
N THR A 313 7.51 -19.05 13.64
CA THR A 313 7.37 -20.50 13.47
C THR A 313 8.61 -21.21 13.99
N GLU A 314 8.41 -22.30 14.73
CA GLU A 314 9.48 -23.17 15.21
C GLU A 314 10.16 -23.89 14.03
N ILE A 315 11.49 -23.89 13.98
CA ILE A 315 12.29 -24.39 12.86
C ILE A 315 12.73 -25.84 13.09
N SER A 316 12.78 -26.31 14.34
CA SER A 316 13.18 -27.70 14.68
C SER A 316 12.82 -28.10 16.12
N ASP A 317 12.56 -29.40 16.34
CA ASP A 317 12.21 -30.03 17.63
C ASP A 317 13.32 -30.02 18.72
N SER A 318 14.42 -29.30 18.51
CA SER A 318 15.51 -29.24 19.50
C SER A 318 15.09 -28.34 20.67
N SER A 319 14.48 -28.93 21.68
CA SER A 319 14.02 -28.20 22.87
C SER A 319 15.20 -27.69 23.71
N ASN A 320 15.37 -26.37 23.77
CA ASN A 320 16.08 -25.75 24.87
C ASN A 320 15.10 -24.99 25.79
N PRO A 321 15.46 -24.66 27.05
CA PRO A 321 14.55 -23.99 27.98
C PRO A 321 14.00 -22.64 27.49
N LEU A 322 14.74 -21.92 26.64
CA LEU A 322 14.28 -20.65 26.06
C LEU A 322 13.18 -20.89 25.03
N ASP A 323 13.23 -21.99 24.27
CA ASP A 323 12.16 -22.37 23.35
C ASP A 323 10.85 -22.66 24.11
N GLY A 324 10.94 -23.30 25.28
CA GLY A 324 9.79 -23.53 26.16
C GLY A 324 9.15 -22.23 26.65
N ASN A 325 9.97 -21.25 27.03
CA ASN A 325 9.49 -19.92 27.45
C ASN A 325 8.90 -19.13 26.28
N PHE A 326 9.55 -19.17 25.10
CA PHE A 326 9.05 -18.51 23.89
C PHE A 326 7.71 -19.11 23.43
N GLY A 327 7.60 -20.44 23.41
CA GLY A 327 6.37 -21.18 23.16
C GLY A 327 5.26 -20.89 24.20
N PHE A 328 5.63 -20.57 25.45
CA PHE A 328 4.67 -20.18 26.47
C PHE A 328 4.12 -18.76 26.25
N ILE A 329 4.98 -17.76 26.03
CA ILE A 329 4.54 -16.38 25.80
C ILE A 329 3.73 -16.22 24.51
N THR A 330 4.11 -16.93 23.44
CA THR A 330 3.37 -16.92 22.17
C THR A 330 1.97 -17.49 22.34
N ARG A 331 1.79 -18.54 23.15
CA ARG A 331 0.45 -19.07 23.48
C ARG A 331 -0.39 -18.10 24.29
N LEU A 332 0.21 -17.36 25.22
CA LEU A 332 -0.50 -16.34 25.99
C LEU A 332 -0.94 -15.16 25.12
N GLU A 333 -0.10 -14.75 24.18
CA GLU A 333 -0.42 -13.72 23.18
C GLU A 333 -1.59 -14.17 22.28
N LYS A 334 -1.52 -15.39 21.73
CA LYS A 334 -2.59 -16.02 20.94
C LYS A 334 -3.92 -16.11 21.69
N ALA A 335 -3.87 -16.33 22.99
CA ALA A 335 -5.05 -16.43 23.84
C ALA A 335 -5.61 -15.06 24.27
N GLY A 336 -4.96 -13.95 23.90
CA GLY A 336 -5.31 -12.59 24.33
C GLY A 336 -5.06 -12.31 25.81
N SER A 337 -4.33 -13.19 26.51
CA SER A 337 -3.98 -13.03 27.93
C SER A 337 -2.71 -12.21 28.14
N LEU A 338 -1.91 -12.04 27.08
CA LEU A 338 -0.71 -11.21 27.07
C LEU A 338 -0.76 -10.32 25.82
N GLU A 339 -0.73 -9.01 26.00
CA GLU A 339 -0.55 -8.07 24.88
C GLU A 339 0.94 -7.74 24.77
N VAL A 340 1.54 -7.85 23.57
CA VAL A 340 2.97 -7.51 23.35
C VAL A 340 3.12 -6.42 22.29
N GLY A 341 3.24 -5.17 22.73
CA GLY A 341 3.54 -4.05 21.84
C GLY A 341 5.04 -3.95 21.53
N ALA A 342 5.50 -4.38 20.35
CA ALA A 342 6.87 -4.16 19.89
C ALA A 342 7.11 -2.67 19.60
N THR A 343 7.94 -1.99 20.38
CA THR A 343 8.19 -0.55 20.21
C THR A 343 9.55 -0.31 19.61
N ALA A 344 9.60 0.53 18.58
CA ALA A 344 10.83 1.08 18.02
C ALA A 344 10.88 2.58 18.35
N LYS A 345 11.91 3.00 19.09
CA LYS A 345 12.21 4.40 19.42
C LYS A 345 13.22 4.92 18.41
N LEU A 346 12.81 5.94 17.67
CA LEU A 346 13.59 6.58 16.63
C LEU A 346 14.04 7.97 17.09
N HIS A 347 15.32 8.26 16.94
CA HIS A 347 15.94 9.54 17.29
C HIS A 347 16.13 10.39 16.04
N PRO A 348 15.79 11.68 16.04
CA PRO A 348 15.98 12.54 14.88
C PRO A 348 17.47 12.76 14.60
N VAL A 349 17.78 12.96 13.33
CA VAL A 349 19.08 13.45 12.87
C VAL A 349 18.89 14.90 12.43
N GLU A 350 19.71 15.80 12.97
CA GLU A 350 19.69 17.24 12.63
C GLU A 350 20.21 17.55 11.23
#